data_AF-A0A2B8B408-F1
#
_entry.id   AF-A0A2B8B408-F1
#
_cell.length_a   1.000
_cell.length_b   1.000
_cell.length_c   1.000
_cell.angle_alpha   90.00
_cell.angle_beta   90.00
_cell.angle_gamma   90.00
#
_symmetry.space_group_name_H-M   'P 1'
#
loop_
_entity.id
_entity.type
_entity.pdbx_description
1 polymer ?
#
loop_
_entity_poly.entity_id
_entity_poly.type
_entity_poly.pdbx_seq_one_letter_code
_entity_poly.pdbx_strand_id
1 'polypeptide(L)'
;MLLWHGAPGSPDAQYGNMEVDGLGYAPCVTSARELAASGWERAHEVVGGRDVAGALYPGRWGLWLNPHAPGGGVGVPWPDLRRIAAGLDRLPAGPLRLSEPAIEVPQFYALLTQNAHRTPVVRALRRAWVQPAVGAPYLAIGLDLYDEGPQALDAVQRMMRQSLGVLPDGLPVQTVSLADGYDPVALWMRAGARPFFDREGYGAGGPPPAAPAGYGYPPPHGMQPGAAPR
;
A
#
# COMPACT_ATOMS: atom_id res chain seq x y z
N MET A 1 28.97 -1.63 0.98
CA MET A 1 28.34 -2.59 0.05
C MET A 1 29.42 -3.48 -0.53
N LEU A 2 29.18 -4.79 -0.58
CA LEU A 2 30.17 -5.77 -1.07
C LEU A 2 29.97 -5.98 -2.59
N LEU A 3 31.05 -5.90 -3.40
CA LEU A 3 30.97 -6.09 -4.85
C LEU A 3 31.36 -7.51 -5.25
N TRP A 4 30.43 -8.21 -5.90
CA TRP A 4 30.68 -9.51 -6.51
C TRP A 4 31.64 -9.41 -7.69
N HIS A 5 31.51 -8.38 -8.52
CA HIS A 5 32.36 -8.14 -9.69
C HIS A 5 32.58 -6.64 -9.93
N GLY A 6 33.66 -6.27 -10.62
CA GLY A 6 33.96 -4.89 -11.02
C GLY A 6 34.55 -4.03 -9.90
N ALA A 7 34.62 -2.73 -10.16
CA ALA A 7 35.09 -1.71 -9.22
C ALA A 7 33.98 -0.70 -8.89
N PRO A 8 34.03 -0.04 -7.71
CA PRO A 8 33.03 0.98 -7.35
C PRO A 8 32.92 2.07 -8.42
N GLY A 9 31.69 2.43 -8.79
CA GLY A 9 31.40 3.44 -9.82
C GLY A 9 31.62 2.98 -11.28
N SER A 10 32.06 1.73 -11.50
CA SER A 10 32.24 1.18 -12.84
C SER A 10 30.92 0.64 -13.42
N PRO A 11 30.68 0.75 -14.75
CA PRO A 11 29.47 0.19 -15.37
C PRO A 11 29.36 -1.35 -15.28
N ASP A 12 30.47 -2.05 -15.05
CA ASP A 12 30.51 -3.50 -14.84
C ASP A 12 30.43 -3.92 -13.35
N ALA A 13 30.19 -2.95 -12.45
CA ALA A 13 30.05 -3.22 -11.02
C ALA A 13 28.80 -4.07 -10.76
N GLN A 14 29.00 -5.21 -10.10
CA GLN A 14 27.92 -6.07 -9.65
C GLN A 14 28.00 -6.18 -8.13
N TYR A 15 26.93 -5.78 -7.45
CA TYR A 15 26.83 -5.92 -6.00
C TYR A 15 26.44 -7.35 -5.64
N GLY A 16 26.91 -7.80 -4.48
CA GLY A 16 26.41 -9.04 -3.89
C GLY A 16 24.89 -8.96 -3.71
N ASN A 17 24.24 -10.11 -3.84
CA ASN A 17 22.84 -10.30 -3.53
C ASN A 17 22.61 -11.73 -3.05
N MET A 18 21.58 -11.94 -2.23
CA MET A 18 21.13 -13.25 -1.81
C MET A 18 19.62 -13.25 -1.65
N GLU A 19 18.99 -14.39 -1.96
CA GLU A 19 17.58 -14.62 -1.67
C GLU A 19 17.44 -15.42 -0.37
N VAL A 20 16.57 -14.96 0.53
CA VAL A 20 16.23 -15.62 1.79
C VAL A 20 14.70 -15.69 1.86
N ASP A 21 14.14 -16.89 1.92
CA ASP A 21 12.69 -17.13 1.94
C ASP A 21 11.91 -16.39 0.82
N GLY A 22 12.47 -16.35 -0.40
CA GLY A 22 11.87 -15.66 -1.55
C GLY A 22 12.01 -14.14 -1.52
N LEU A 23 12.79 -13.59 -0.58
CA LEU A 23 13.04 -12.16 -0.44
C LEU A 23 14.50 -11.83 -0.74
N GLY A 24 14.73 -10.83 -1.58
CA GLY A 24 16.07 -10.38 -1.95
C GLY A 24 16.72 -9.50 -0.89
N TYR A 25 17.98 -9.78 -0.55
CA TYR A 25 18.82 -8.98 0.33
C TYR A 25 20.20 -8.70 -0.28
N ALA A 26 20.65 -7.46 -0.17
CA ALA A 26 22.01 -7.06 -0.49
C ALA A 26 22.89 -7.17 0.78
N PRO A 27 23.97 -7.98 0.77
CA PRO A 27 24.89 -8.08 1.88
C PRO A 27 25.76 -6.82 1.98
N CYS A 28 25.92 -6.33 3.20
CA CYS A 28 26.82 -5.24 3.51
C CYS A 28 27.46 -5.41 4.89
N VAL A 29 28.59 -4.75 5.07
CA VAL A 29 29.28 -4.66 6.36
C VAL A 29 29.20 -3.23 6.86
N THR A 30 29.06 -3.06 8.17
CA THR A 30 28.78 -1.75 8.78
C THR A 30 30.03 -0.95 9.14
N SER A 31 31.23 -1.55 9.08
CA SER A 31 32.49 -0.87 9.37
C SER A 31 33.69 -1.52 8.70
N ALA A 32 34.83 -0.83 8.69
CA ALA A 32 36.10 -1.39 8.22
C ALA A 32 36.56 -2.61 9.05
N ARG A 33 36.23 -2.65 10.34
CA ARG A 33 36.50 -3.80 11.22
C ARG A 33 35.69 -5.02 10.77
N GLU A 34 34.40 -4.83 10.52
CA GLU A 34 33.50 -5.89 10.04
C GLU A 34 33.91 -6.35 8.62
N LEU A 35 34.37 -5.44 7.77
CA LEU A 35 34.93 -5.80 6.47
C LEU A 35 36.15 -6.71 6.62
N ALA A 36 37.12 -6.33 7.46
CA ALA A 36 38.31 -7.14 7.71
C ALA A 36 37.96 -8.51 8.32
N ALA A 37 37.01 -8.55 9.25
CA ALA A 37 36.55 -9.79 9.89
C ALA A 37 35.79 -10.71 8.94
N SER A 38 35.13 -10.17 7.91
CA SER A 38 34.38 -10.96 6.93
C SER A 38 35.25 -11.80 5.99
N GLY A 39 36.54 -11.50 5.89
CA GLY A 39 37.43 -12.13 4.90
C GLY A 39 37.11 -11.75 3.45
N TRP A 40 36.36 -10.68 3.22
CA TRP A 40 36.04 -10.22 1.87
C TRP A 40 37.24 -9.56 1.20
N GLU A 41 37.80 -10.24 0.19
CA GLU A 41 39.00 -9.76 -0.54
C GLU A 41 38.66 -9.01 -1.84
N ARG A 42 37.39 -9.01 -2.26
CA ARG A 42 36.95 -8.26 -3.45
C ARG A 42 36.72 -6.79 -3.13
N ALA A 43 36.48 -6.00 -4.18
CA ALA A 43 36.11 -4.61 -4.02
C ALA A 43 34.86 -4.43 -3.15
N HIS A 44 34.78 -3.26 -2.52
CA HIS A 44 33.63 -2.81 -1.76
C HIS A 44 33.43 -1.33 -2.02
N GLU A 45 32.22 -0.85 -1.78
CA GLU A 45 31.89 0.56 -1.87
C GLU A 45 31.33 1.07 -0.55
N VAL A 46 31.80 2.23 -0.11
CA VAL A 46 31.24 2.94 1.04
C VAL A 46 30.10 3.82 0.55
N VAL A 47 28.88 3.47 0.94
CA VAL A 47 27.64 4.14 0.49
C VAL A 47 26.89 4.66 1.71
N GLY A 48 26.33 5.86 1.61
CA GLY A 48 25.48 6.44 2.66
C GLY A 48 24.21 5.62 2.87
N GLY A 49 23.76 5.52 4.12
CA GLY A 49 22.56 4.73 4.48
C GLY A 49 21.30 5.12 3.72
N ARG A 50 21.12 6.42 3.43
CA ARG A 50 19.99 6.92 2.65
C ARG A 50 20.11 6.61 1.16
N ASP A 51 21.33 6.67 0.62
CA ASP A 51 21.59 6.41 -0.80
C ASP A 51 21.39 4.93 -1.13
N VAL A 52 21.92 4.04 -0.29
CA VAL A 52 21.71 2.59 -0.44
C VAL A 52 20.23 2.23 -0.28
N ALA A 53 19.54 2.84 0.67
CA ALA A 53 18.12 2.62 0.85
C ALA A 53 17.33 3.04 -0.39
N GLY A 54 17.61 4.24 -0.92
CA GLY A 54 17.00 4.79 -2.14
C GLY A 54 17.25 3.94 -3.39
N ALA A 55 18.42 3.32 -3.50
CA ALA A 55 18.76 2.43 -4.59
C ALA A 55 18.06 1.06 -4.52
N LEU A 56 17.93 0.49 -3.32
CA LEU A 56 17.46 -0.89 -3.14
C LEU A 56 15.94 -1.03 -3.02
N TYR A 57 15.25 -0.12 -2.32
CA TYR A 57 13.81 -0.28 -2.06
C TYR A 57 12.95 -0.39 -3.34
N PRO A 58 13.22 0.33 -4.45
CA PRO A 58 12.40 0.22 -5.66
C PRO A 58 12.48 -1.19 -6.28
N GLY A 59 13.63 -1.85 -6.14
CA GLY A 59 13.82 -3.25 -6.53
C GLY A 59 13.27 -4.26 -5.53
N ARG A 60 12.63 -3.80 -4.44
CA ARG A 60 12.16 -4.64 -3.31
C ARG A 60 13.27 -5.44 -2.63
N TRP A 61 14.50 -4.94 -2.67
CA TRP A 61 15.65 -5.51 -1.99
C TRP A 61 15.79 -4.95 -0.57
N GLY A 62 16.07 -5.81 0.40
CA GLY A 62 16.49 -5.41 1.75
C GLY A 62 18.01 -5.37 1.90
N LEU A 63 18.47 -5.11 3.13
CA LEU A 63 19.87 -5.21 3.54
C LEU A 63 20.10 -6.38 4.49
N TRP A 64 21.17 -7.13 4.25
CA TRP A 64 21.73 -8.08 5.21
C TRP A 64 22.99 -7.51 5.81
N LEU A 65 22.90 -7.12 7.09
CA LEU A 65 23.98 -6.44 7.80
C LEU A 65 24.91 -7.46 8.45
N ASN A 66 26.22 -7.31 8.19
CA ASN A 66 27.30 -8.13 8.74
C ASN A 66 27.02 -9.65 8.63
N PRO A 67 26.75 -10.19 7.43
CA PRO A 67 26.35 -11.59 7.24
C PRO A 67 27.34 -12.63 7.75
N HIS A 68 28.61 -12.24 7.93
CA HIS A 68 29.69 -13.08 8.42
C HIS A 68 29.68 -13.25 9.95
N ALA A 69 29.06 -12.32 10.69
CA ALA A 69 29.09 -12.30 12.15
C ALA A 69 28.03 -13.22 12.75
N PRO A 70 28.30 -13.93 13.87
CA PRO A 70 27.25 -14.58 14.65
C PRO A 70 26.20 -13.56 15.11
N GLY A 71 24.93 -13.79 14.78
CA GLY A 71 23.86 -12.81 14.99
C GLY A 71 23.72 -11.76 13.88
N GLY A 72 24.56 -11.81 12.85
CA GLY A 72 24.41 -11.08 11.60
C GLY A 72 23.21 -11.57 10.81
N GLY A 73 22.05 -10.97 11.07
CA GLY A 73 20.80 -11.35 10.44
C GLY A 73 20.46 -10.50 9.22
N VAL A 74 19.50 -11.01 8.44
CA VAL A 74 18.67 -10.18 7.56
C VAL A 74 18.25 -8.93 8.33
N GLY A 75 18.82 -7.80 7.96
CA GLY A 75 18.88 -6.63 8.84
C GLY A 75 17.69 -5.70 8.64
N VAL A 76 17.53 -5.20 7.41
CA VAL A 76 16.53 -4.18 7.11
C VAL A 76 15.72 -4.60 5.89
N PRO A 77 14.42 -4.94 6.04
CA PRO A 77 13.60 -5.32 4.89
C PRO A 77 13.33 -4.10 4.00
N TRP A 78 13.01 -4.35 2.72
CA TRP A 78 12.79 -3.26 1.74
C TRP A 78 11.73 -2.22 2.16
N PRO A 79 10.64 -2.55 2.90
CA PRO A 79 9.70 -1.54 3.37
C PRO A 79 10.34 -0.56 4.36
N ASP A 80 11.27 -1.01 5.20
CA ASP A 80 12.01 -0.13 6.11
C ASP A 80 13.09 0.68 5.37
N LEU A 81 13.68 0.14 4.30
CA LEU A 81 14.55 0.95 3.42
C LEU A 81 13.78 2.11 2.77
N ARG A 82 12.52 1.91 2.35
CA ARG A 82 11.68 3.02 1.87
C ARG A 82 11.57 4.13 2.91
N ARG A 83 11.43 3.77 4.20
CA ARG A 83 11.36 4.75 5.31
C ARG A 83 12.66 5.51 5.46
N ILE A 84 13.80 4.83 5.39
CA ILE A 84 15.12 5.46 5.43
C ILE A 84 15.29 6.43 4.25
N ALA A 85 14.88 6.04 3.05
CA ALA A 85 14.98 6.86 1.84
C ALA A 85 14.06 8.11 1.89
N ALA A 86 12.79 7.91 2.25
CA ALA A 86 11.78 8.97 2.27
C ALA A 86 11.85 9.88 3.51
N GLY A 87 12.38 9.36 4.63
CA GLY A 87 12.50 10.03 5.92
C GLY A 87 11.76 9.29 7.03
N LEU A 88 12.45 9.00 8.13
CA LEU A 88 11.92 8.20 9.25
C LEU A 88 10.74 8.86 9.96
N ASP A 89 10.69 10.20 9.97
CA ASP A 89 9.60 10.98 10.60
C ASP A 89 8.34 11.07 9.74
N ARG A 90 8.41 10.63 8.47
CA ARG A 90 7.31 10.73 7.51
C ARG A 90 6.51 9.45 7.37
N LEU A 91 7.15 8.30 7.60
CA LEU A 91 6.58 6.99 7.38
C LEU A 91 6.60 6.15 8.67
N PRO A 92 5.48 5.49 9.02
CA PRO A 92 5.31 4.78 10.28
C PRO A 92 6.30 3.61 10.42
N ALA A 93 6.66 3.29 11.66
CA ALA A 93 7.54 2.17 11.94
C ALA A 93 6.90 0.81 11.72
N GLY A 94 7.59 -0.03 10.95
CA GLY A 94 7.23 -1.43 10.76
C GLY A 94 7.58 -2.31 11.97
N PRO A 95 7.03 -3.55 12.03
CA PRO A 95 5.96 -4.07 11.16
C PRO A 95 4.61 -3.38 11.41
N LEU A 96 3.80 -3.24 10.36
CA LEU A 96 2.45 -2.64 10.45
C LEU A 96 1.40 -3.75 10.60
N ARG A 97 0.51 -3.62 11.59
CA ARG A 97 -0.73 -4.41 11.62
C ARG A 97 -1.82 -3.60 10.93
N LEU A 98 -2.41 -4.19 9.90
CA LEU A 98 -3.42 -3.56 9.05
C LEU A 98 -4.74 -4.30 9.18
N SER A 99 -5.82 -3.56 9.37
CA SER A 99 -7.18 -4.12 9.44
C SER A 99 -8.19 -3.14 8.86
N GLU A 100 -9.42 -3.59 8.67
CA GLU A 100 -10.54 -2.66 8.54
C GLU A 100 -10.69 -1.83 9.82
N PRO A 101 -11.13 -0.55 9.73
CA PRO A 101 -11.40 0.27 10.91
C PRO A 101 -12.59 -0.27 11.72
N ALA A 102 -12.35 -0.56 13.00
CA ALA A 102 -13.40 -0.88 13.97
C ALA A 102 -13.99 0.36 14.66
N ILE A 103 -13.41 1.55 14.41
CA ILE A 103 -13.88 2.81 14.97
C ILE A 103 -15.05 3.37 14.16
N GLU A 104 -16.13 3.69 14.86
CA GLU A 104 -17.34 4.24 14.27
C GLU A 104 -17.24 5.77 14.12
N VAL A 105 -16.91 6.22 12.90
CA VAL A 105 -16.91 7.65 12.52
C VAL A 105 -17.83 7.94 11.32
N PRO A 106 -19.12 7.59 11.40
CA PRO A 106 -20.04 7.66 10.26
C PRO A 106 -20.20 9.08 9.71
N GLN A 107 -20.20 10.11 10.59
CA GLN A 107 -20.32 11.51 10.18
C GLN A 107 -19.11 11.96 9.33
N PHE A 108 -17.91 11.52 9.69
CA PHE A 108 -16.70 11.78 8.92
C PHE A 108 -16.76 11.13 7.53
N TYR A 109 -17.13 9.85 7.45
CA TYR A 109 -17.25 9.17 6.16
C TYR A 109 -18.34 9.79 5.27
N ALA A 110 -19.48 10.17 5.83
CA ALA A 110 -20.56 10.84 5.10
C ALA A 110 -20.11 12.19 4.53
N LEU A 111 -19.46 13.03 5.35
CA LEU A 111 -18.96 14.34 4.91
C LEU A 111 -17.85 14.19 3.86
N LEU A 112 -16.91 13.26 4.07
CA LEU A 112 -15.83 12.99 3.13
C LEU A 112 -16.36 12.51 1.78
N THR A 113 -17.35 11.61 1.78
CA THR A 113 -18.04 11.15 0.57
C THR A 113 -18.72 12.32 -0.15
N GLN A 114 -19.41 13.20 0.57
CA GLN A 114 -20.07 14.38 -0.01
C GLN A 114 -19.05 15.33 -0.66
N ASN A 115 -17.91 15.57 -0.01
CA ASN A 115 -16.84 16.40 -0.56
C ASN A 115 -16.13 15.72 -1.74
N ALA A 116 -16.01 14.38 -1.74
CA ALA A 116 -15.45 13.61 -2.86
C ALA A 116 -16.31 13.69 -4.13
N HIS A 117 -17.64 13.74 -4.00
CA HIS A 117 -18.53 14.02 -5.15
C HIS A 117 -18.24 15.37 -5.79
N ARG A 118 -17.84 16.38 -5.00
CA ARG A 118 -17.48 17.73 -5.48
C ARG A 118 -16.01 17.86 -5.89
N THR A 119 -15.24 16.77 -5.86
CA THR A 119 -13.80 16.77 -6.12
C THR A 119 -13.50 15.85 -7.32
N PRO A 120 -13.59 16.34 -8.58
CA PRO A 120 -13.58 15.52 -9.79
C PRO A 120 -12.32 14.69 -10.03
N VAL A 121 -11.23 14.90 -9.30
CA VAL A 121 -10.04 14.06 -9.45
C VAL A 121 -10.10 12.75 -8.65
N VAL A 122 -10.99 12.62 -7.66
CA VAL A 122 -11.11 11.41 -6.83
C VAL A 122 -11.86 10.32 -7.58
N ARG A 123 -11.21 9.19 -7.85
CA ARG A 123 -11.82 7.97 -8.42
C ARG A 123 -12.51 7.16 -7.34
N ALA A 124 -11.78 6.81 -6.29
CA ALA A 124 -12.27 6.00 -5.19
C ALA A 124 -11.58 6.37 -3.86
N LEU A 125 -12.25 6.09 -2.75
CA LEU A 125 -11.68 6.21 -1.41
C LEU A 125 -11.78 4.87 -0.67
N ARG A 126 -10.68 4.51 -0.02
CA ARG A 126 -10.56 3.30 0.82
C ARG A 126 -10.10 3.69 2.21
N ARG A 127 -10.26 2.79 3.16
CA ARG A 127 -9.89 3.01 4.57
C ARG A 127 -9.16 1.83 5.15
N ALA A 128 -8.32 2.09 6.13
CA ALA A 128 -7.63 1.06 6.89
C ALA A 128 -7.35 1.60 8.30
N TRP A 129 -7.36 0.71 9.28
CA TRP A 129 -6.74 0.96 10.56
C TRP A 129 -5.29 0.52 10.50
N VAL A 130 -4.38 1.42 10.85
CA VAL A 130 -2.95 1.15 10.85
C VAL A 130 -2.45 1.20 12.28
N GLN A 131 -1.92 0.07 12.74
CA GLN A 131 -1.25 -0.05 14.02
C GLN A 131 0.24 -0.32 13.77
N PRO A 132 1.10 0.70 13.87
CA PRO A 132 2.54 0.50 13.78
C PRO A 132 3.07 -0.19 15.04
N ALA A 133 4.25 -0.81 14.92
CA ALA A 133 4.95 -1.38 16.07
C ALA A 133 5.41 -0.31 17.06
N VAL A 134 5.71 0.90 16.56
CA VAL A 134 6.07 2.08 17.35
C VAL A 134 5.24 3.27 16.90
N GLY A 135 4.58 3.94 17.84
CA GLY A 135 3.72 5.10 17.60
C GLY A 135 2.24 4.82 17.85
N ALA A 136 1.42 5.86 17.71
CA ALA A 136 -0.02 5.75 17.88
C ALA A 136 -0.68 5.12 16.64
N PRO A 137 -1.69 4.26 16.81
CA PRO A 137 -2.51 3.82 15.69
C PRO A 137 -3.35 4.97 15.12
N TYR A 138 -3.70 4.83 13.84
CA TYR A 138 -4.37 5.88 13.10
C TYR A 138 -5.29 5.32 12.01
N LEU A 139 -6.26 6.14 11.61
CA LEU A 139 -7.11 5.88 10.46
C LEU A 139 -6.41 6.36 9.19
N ALA A 140 -6.14 5.44 8.27
CA ALA A 140 -5.60 5.76 6.95
C ALA A 140 -6.75 5.88 5.93
N ILE A 141 -6.73 6.96 5.15
CA ILE A 141 -7.62 7.21 4.02
C ILE A 141 -6.82 7.06 2.73
N GLY A 142 -7.11 5.99 1.99
CA GLY A 142 -6.54 5.71 0.68
C GLY A 142 -7.22 6.56 -0.39
N LEU A 143 -6.43 7.29 -1.15
CA LEU A 143 -6.84 8.16 -2.24
C LEU A 143 -6.49 7.51 -3.57
N ASP A 144 -7.50 7.09 -4.34
CA ASP A 144 -7.34 6.70 -5.74
C ASP A 144 -7.80 7.87 -6.61
N LEU A 145 -6.89 8.39 -7.43
CA LEU A 145 -7.06 9.61 -8.21
C LEU A 145 -6.98 9.32 -9.72
N TYR A 146 -7.66 10.11 -10.54
CA TYR A 146 -7.50 10.07 -11.99
C TYR A 146 -6.21 10.76 -12.47
N ASP A 147 -5.75 11.76 -11.71
CA ASP A 147 -4.56 12.55 -11.99
C ASP A 147 -3.87 12.90 -10.66
N GLU A 148 -2.54 12.95 -10.67
CA GLU A 148 -1.71 13.29 -9.51
C GLU A 148 -0.97 14.65 -9.68
N GLY A 149 -1.40 15.45 -10.66
CA GLY A 149 -0.88 16.81 -10.88
C GLY A 149 -1.11 17.76 -9.70
N PRO A 150 -0.38 18.90 -9.63
CA PRO A 150 -0.46 19.83 -8.49
C PRO A 150 -1.88 20.31 -8.16
N GLN A 151 -2.69 20.63 -9.19
CA GLN A 151 -4.07 21.07 -9.00
C GLN A 151 -4.97 19.98 -8.40
N ALA A 152 -4.72 18.72 -8.76
CA ALA A 152 -5.43 17.57 -8.20
C ALA A 152 -5.11 17.42 -6.71
N LEU A 153 -3.83 17.49 -6.36
CA LEU A 153 -3.37 17.42 -4.98
C LEU A 153 -3.96 18.56 -4.13
N ASP A 154 -3.99 19.80 -4.64
CA ASP A 154 -4.60 20.94 -3.97
C ASP A 154 -6.12 20.75 -3.73
N ALA A 155 -6.82 20.17 -4.70
CA ALA A 155 -8.24 19.87 -4.58
C ALA A 155 -8.50 18.81 -3.50
N VAL A 156 -7.72 17.73 -3.50
CA VAL A 156 -7.80 16.66 -2.49
C VAL A 156 -7.43 17.18 -1.10
N GLN A 157 -6.40 18.02 -0.98
CA GLN A 157 -6.00 18.62 0.28
C GLN A 157 -7.12 19.51 0.86
N ARG A 158 -7.80 20.30 0.02
CA ARG A 158 -8.98 21.08 0.41
C ARG A 158 -10.13 20.18 0.85
N MET A 159 -10.44 19.14 0.08
CA MET A 159 -11.49 18.15 0.39
C MET A 159 -11.25 17.50 1.76
N MET A 160 -10.02 17.06 2.04
CA MET A 160 -9.66 16.48 3.32
C MET A 160 -9.81 17.49 4.46
N ARG A 161 -9.24 18.70 4.34
CA ARG A 161 -9.37 19.75 5.37
C ARG A 161 -10.81 20.08 5.73
N GLN A 162 -11.71 20.15 4.74
CA GLN A 162 -13.13 20.39 4.95
C GLN A 162 -13.83 19.24 5.68
N SER A 163 -13.29 18.03 5.60
CA SER A 163 -13.88 16.83 6.19
C SER A 163 -13.34 16.54 7.60
N LEU A 164 -12.14 17.02 7.95
CA LEU A 164 -11.52 16.72 9.25
C LEU A 164 -12.25 17.34 10.46
N GLY A 165 -13.05 18.41 10.26
CA GLY A 165 -13.70 19.14 11.36
C GLY A 165 -14.79 18.38 12.11
N VAL A 166 -15.20 17.20 11.65
CA VAL A 166 -16.19 16.34 12.30
C VAL A 166 -15.60 15.08 12.94
N LEU A 167 -14.26 14.98 12.97
CA LEU A 167 -13.59 13.86 13.63
C LEU A 167 -13.67 14.00 15.15
N PRO A 168 -13.77 12.88 15.89
CA PRO A 168 -13.57 12.88 17.33
C PRO A 168 -12.18 13.41 17.70
N ASP A 169 -12.11 14.14 18.83
CA ASP A 169 -10.85 14.64 19.35
C ASP A 169 -9.85 13.51 19.59
N GLY A 170 -8.60 13.75 19.16
CA GLY A 170 -7.49 12.81 19.36
C GLY A 170 -7.44 11.63 18.39
N LEU A 171 -8.37 11.49 17.44
CA LEU A 171 -8.30 10.46 16.39
C LEU A 171 -7.32 10.88 15.28
N PRO A 172 -6.16 10.21 15.12
CA PRO A 172 -5.21 10.58 14.08
C PRO A 172 -5.69 10.04 12.72
N VAL A 173 -5.64 10.89 11.69
CA VAL A 173 -5.99 10.53 10.32
C VAL A 173 -4.82 10.85 9.39
N GLN A 174 -4.47 9.90 8.52
CA GLN A 174 -3.46 10.09 7.48
C GLN A 174 -4.01 9.74 6.10
N THR A 175 -3.51 10.43 5.07
CA THR A 175 -3.82 10.16 3.67
C THR A 175 -2.74 9.31 3.04
N VAL A 176 -3.12 8.33 2.21
CA VAL A 176 -2.21 7.44 1.49
C VAL A 176 -2.55 7.50 0.00
N SER A 177 -1.58 7.77 -0.88
CA SER A 177 -1.81 7.62 -2.32
C SER A 177 -1.91 6.13 -2.67
N LEU A 178 -3.01 5.74 -3.29
CA LEU A 178 -3.21 4.39 -3.80
C LEU A 178 -2.47 4.16 -5.13
N ALA A 179 -1.76 5.14 -5.68
CA ALA A 179 -0.84 4.93 -6.80
C ALA A 179 0.55 4.45 -6.34
N ASP A 180 0.94 4.71 -5.09
CA ASP A 180 2.26 4.32 -4.58
C ASP A 180 2.40 2.78 -4.53
N GLY A 181 3.23 2.22 -5.40
CA GLY A 181 3.49 0.78 -5.52
C GLY A 181 4.37 0.19 -4.41
N TYR A 182 4.93 1.04 -3.54
CA TYR A 182 5.85 0.67 -2.47
C TYR A 182 5.29 0.94 -1.08
N ASP A 183 4.17 1.65 -0.98
CA ASP A 183 3.50 1.86 0.30
C ASP A 183 2.76 0.58 0.77
N PRO A 184 3.14 -0.01 1.92
CA PRO A 184 2.51 -1.24 2.41
C PRO A 184 1.02 -1.05 2.74
N VAL A 185 0.61 0.15 3.17
CA VAL A 185 -0.80 0.46 3.45
C VAL A 185 -1.59 0.54 2.15
N ALA A 186 -1.04 1.19 1.12
CA ALA A 186 -1.66 1.26 -0.21
C ALA A 186 -1.79 -0.13 -0.85
N LEU A 187 -0.75 -0.97 -0.76
CA LEU A 187 -0.76 -2.34 -1.24
C LEU A 187 -1.87 -3.16 -0.57
N TRP A 188 -1.98 -3.09 0.76
CA TRP A 188 -3.03 -3.79 1.50
C TRP A 188 -4.44 -3.30 1.12
N MET A 189 -4.65 -1.98 1.04
CA MET A 189 -5.95 -1.42 0.68
C MET A 189 -6.39 -1.82 -0.73
N ARG A 190 -5.45 -1.83 -1.71
CA ARG A 190 -5.74 -2.28 -3.08
C ARG A 190 -6.08 -3.77 -3.14
N ALA A 191 -5.42 -4.59 -2.32
CA ALA A 191 -5.60 -6.04 -2.33
C ALA A 191 -6.93 -6.49 -1.67
N GLY A 192 -7.38 -5.82 -0.61
CA GLY A 192 -8.49 -6.35 0.21
C GLY A 192 -9.54 -5.35 0.70
N ALA A 193 -9.23 -4.05 0.79
CA ALA A 193 -10.16 -3.10 1.39
C ALA A 193 -11.23 -2.65 0.39
N ARG A 194 -12.52 -2.78 0.73
CA ARG A 194 -13.60 -2.31 -0.14
C ARG A 194 -13.65 -0.77 -0.15
N PRO A 195 -13.87 -0.13 -1.31
CA PRO A 195 -14.07 1.31 -1.36
C PRO A 195 -15.36 1.70 -0.62
N PHE A 196 -15.30 2.77 0.17
CA PHE A 196 -16.51 3.37 0.76
C PHE A 196 -17.04 4.53 -0.10
N PHE A 197 -16.23 5.02 -1.03
CA PHE A 197 -16.62 5.90 -2.13
C PHE A 197 -15.99 5.35 -3.41
N ASP A 198 -16.79 5.21 -4.46
CA ASP A 198 -16.34 4.82 -5.79
C ASP A 198 -17.19 5.61 -6.79
N ARG A 199 -16.54 6.47 -7.59
CA ARG A 199 -17.25 7.31 -8.55
C ARG A 199 -17.89 6.48 -9.67
N GLU A 200 -17.20 5.44 -10.15
CA GLU A 200 -17.70 4.59 -11.24
C GLU A 200 -18.84 3.71 -10.72
N GLY A 201 -18.69 3.19 -9.49
CA GLY A 201 -19.75 2.44 -8.80
C GLY A 201 -21.00 3.27 -8.47
N TYR A 202 -20.84 4.55 -8.14
CA TYR A 202 -21.96 5.46 -7.86
C TYR A 202 -22.70 5.92 -9.14
N GLY A 203 -22.01 5.97 -10.28
CA GLY A 203 -22.62 6.26 -11.59
C GLY A 203 -23.38 5.07 -12.19
N ALA A 204 -23.04 3.84 -11.78
CA ALA A 204 -23.66 2.61 -12.24
C ALA A 204 -24.90 2.18 -11.43
N GLY A 205 -25.63 3.14 -10.83
CA GLY A 205 -26.94 2.95 -10.21
C GLY A 205 -28.06 2.62 -11.21
N GLY A 206 -27.79 1.76 -12.20
CA GLY A 206 -28.83 1.04 -12.93
C GLY A 206 -29.52 0.04 -12.00
N PRO A 207 -30.78 -0.34 -12.28
CA PRO A 207 -31.51 -1.30 -11.46
C PRO A 207 -30.69 -2.58 -11.24
N PRO A 208 -30.84 -3.25 -10.07
CA PRO A 208 -30.11 -4.46 -9.77
C PRO A 208 -30.23 -5.43 -10.95
N PRO A 209 -29.16 -6.14 -11.34
CA PRO A 209 -29.27 -7.16 -12.38
C PRO A 209 -30.36 -8.13 -11.96
N ALA A 210 -31.36 -8.28 -12.84
CA ALA A 210 -32.43 -9.24 -12.65
C ALA A 210 -31.80 -10.60 -12.33
N ALA A 211 -32.30 -11.25 -11.28
CA ALA A 211 -31.86 -12.59 -10.90
C ALA A 211 -31.80 -13.49 -12.15
N PRO A 212 -30.76 -14.33 -12.29
CA PRO A 212 -30.65 -15.20 -13.45
C PRO A 212 -31.92 -16.03 -13.56
N ALA A 213 -32.61 -15.88 -14.70
CA ALA A 213 -33.81 -16.62 -15.03
C ALA A 213 -33.50 -18.12 -14.88
N GLY A 214 -34.17 -18.75 -13.91
CA GLY A 214 -34.07 -20.17 -13.65
C GLY A 214 -34.36 -20.97 -14.93
N TYR A 215 -33.65 -22.08 -15.06
CA TYR A 215 -33.84 -23.07 -16.11
C TYR A 215 -35.33 -23.37 -16.34
N GLY A 216 -35.75 -23.18 -17.59
CA GLY A 216 -37.13 -23.29 -18.01
C GLY A 216 -37.71 -24.69 -17.86
N TYR A 217 -38.94 -24.75 -17.38
CA TYR A 217 -39.88 -25.80 -17.70
C TYR A 217 -40.93 -25.21 -18.65
N PRO A 218 -41.28 -25.90 -19.75
CA PRO A 218 -42.31 -25.41 -20.66
C PRO A 218 -43.69 -25.45 -19.99
N PRO A 219 -44.56 -24.46 -20.26
CA PRO A 219 -45.87 -24.38 -19.64
C PRO A 219 -46.80 -25.47 -20.21
N PRO A 220 -47.60 -26.15 -19.36
CA PRO A 220 -48.64 -27.03 -19.85
C PRO A 220 -49.72 -26.21 -20.57
N HIS A 221 -49.99 -26.59 -21.81
CA HIS A 221 -51.01 -25.99 -22.66
C HIS A 221 -52.36 -25.90 -21.94
N GLY A 222 -52.93 -24.69 -21.92
CA GLY A 222 -54.23 -24.41 -21.35
C GLY A 222 -55.34 -25.09 -22.14
N MET A 223 -56.14 -25.91 -21.46
CA MET A 223 -57.42 -26.38 -21.95
C MET A 223 -58.49 -25.34 -21.58
N GLN A 224 -59.12 -24.75 -22.59
CA GLN A 224 -60.21 -23.78 -22.45
C GLN A 224 -61.47 -24.42 -21.82
N PRO A 225 -62.27 -23.62 -21.09
CA PRO A 225 -63.48 -24.08 -20.41
C PRO A 225 -64.72 -24.02 -21.31
N GLY A 226 -65.57 -25.06 -21.25
CA GLY A 226 -66.99 -24.94 -21.56
C GLY A 226 -67.60 -26.14 -22.29
N ALA A 227 -68.38 -26.95 -21.55
CA ALA A 227 -69.74 -27.40 -21.91
C ALA A 227 -70.20 -28.55 -20.99
N ALA A 228 -71.14 -28.27 -20.09
CA ALA A 228 -72.19 -29.22 -19.70
C ALA A 228 -73.34 -29.08 -20.74
N PRO A 229 -74.38 -29.95 -20.85
CA PRO A 229 -74.83 -30.99 -19.90
C PRO A 229 -75.40 -32.31 -20.53
N ARG A 230 -75.79 -33.21 -19.60
CA ARG A 230 -76.81 -34.30 -19.62
C ARG A 230 -76.27 -35.71 -19.46
#